data_AF-A0A2G3ECZ8-F1
#
_entry.id   AF-A0A2G3ECZ8-F1
#
_cell.length_a   1.000
_cell.length_b   1.000
_cell.length_c   1.000
_cell.angle_alpha   90.00
_cell.angle_beta   90.00
_cell.angle_gamma   90.00
#
_symmetry.space_group_name_H-M   'P 1'
#
loop_
_entity.id
_entity.type
_entity.pdbx_description
1 polymer ?
#
loop_
_entity_poly.entity_id
_entity_poly.type
_entity_poly.pdbx_seq_one_letter_code
_entity_poly.pdbx_strand_id
1 'polypeptide(L)'
;MGDTRSGGFMLLHGAMNPYLILSNGEWYRLFTCMFLHFGIEHLANNMLLLFLLGQIFERAVGVTRYIGIYIGAGLAGSFLSFFYMCLMGQNDIVAGASGAIFGIIGGMIVVIIVNRGKYSGISTKRMIFMAVLTLYFGFASAGTDNAGHIGGLVAGLLFTLITYGIPTLIHNHHVDLNSEKTYTLDNNEHEEG
;
A
#
# COMPACT_ATOMS: atom_id res chain seq x y z
N MET A 1 -32.49 4.25 -9.37
CA MET A 1 -31.03 4.46 -9.29
C MET A 1 -30.76 5.28 -8.04
N GLY A 2 -29.75 4.94 -7.24
CA GLY A 2 -29.44 5.68 -6.01
C GLY A 2 -28.24 6.61 -6.16
N ASP A 3 -28.00 7.45 -5.15
CA ASP A 3 -26.94 8.46 -5.15
C ASP A 3 -25.71 7.99 -4.36
N THR A 4 -24.60 7.77 -5.06
CA THR A 4 -23.30 7.40 -4.45
C THR A 4 -22.71 8.45 -3.52
N ARG A 5 -23.24 9.68 -3.50
CA ARG A 5 -22.86 10.71 -2.52
C ARG A 5 -23.64 10.61 -1.21
N SER A 6 -24.69 9.80 -1.17
CA SER A 6 -25.48 9.57 0.04
C SER A 6 -24.87 8.48 0.93
N GLY A 7 -24.62 8.80 2.20
CA GLY A 7 -24.17 7.81 3.18
C GLY A 7 -25.14 6.62 3.32
N GLY A 8 -26.44 6.87 3.29
CA GLY A 8 -27.45 5.80 3.38
C GLY A 8 -27.37 4.82 2.20
N PHE A 9 -27.18 5.34 0.99
CA PHE A 9 -26.95 4.49 -0.19
C PHE A 9 -25.68 3.65 -0.02
N MET A 10 -24.59 4.25 0.44
CA MET A 10 -23.31 3.56 0.64
C MET A 10 -23.41 2.45 1.69
N LEU A 11 -24.13 2.69 2.80
CA LEU A 11 -24.38 1.68 3.83
C LEU A 11 -25.16 0.48 3.27
N LEU A 12 -26.19 0.71 2.45
CA LEU A 12 -26.95 -0.37 1.83
C LEU A 12 -26.10 -1.26 0.90
N HIS A 13 -24.99 -0.73 0.37
CA HIS A 13 -24.12 -1.43 -0.58
C HIS A 13 -22.84 -1.99 0.05
N GLY A 14 -22.71 -1.94 1.37
CA GLY A 14 -21.58 -2.56 2.08
C GLY A 14 -20.45 -1.59 2.48
N ALA A 15 -20.73 -0.29 2.58
CA ALA A 15 -19.77 0.64 3.20
C ALA A 15 -19.56 0.28 4.67
N MET A 16 -18.38 0.57 5.19
CA MET A 16 -18.01 0.22 6.55
C MET A 16 -18.67 1.19 7.53
N ASN A 17 -19.24 0.62 8.60
CA ASN A 17 -19.79 1.35 9.71
C ASN A 17 -19.67 0.51 10.99
N PRO A 18 -19.04 1.03 12.06
CA PRO A 18 -18.80 0.25 13.28
C PRO A 18 -20.06 -0.32 13.92
N TYR A 19 -21.14 0.48 14.01
CA TYR A 19 -22.42 0.03 14.57
C TYR A 19 -22.97 -1.19 13.82
N LEU A 20 -23.04 -1.16 12.48
CA LEU A 20 -23.54 -2.30 11.71
C LEU A 20 -22.65 -3.54 11.85
N ILE A 21 -21.33 -3.37 11.94
CA ILE A 21 -20.40 -4.48 12.14
C ILE A 21 -20.64 -5.13 13.51
N LEU A 22 -20.72 -4.34 14.59
CA LEU A 22 -20.83 -4.85 15.94
C LEU A 22 -22.24 -5.35 16.28
N SER A 23 -23.28 -4.61 15.88
CA SER A 23 -24.68 -4.93 16.21
C SER A 23 -25.28 -6.00 15.31
N ASN A 24 -24.92 -6.01 14.01
CA ASN A 24 -25.51 -6.94 13.04
C ASN A 24 -24.52 -8.04 12.58
N GLY A 25 -23.27 -8.02 13.03
CA GLY A 25 -22.26 -9.02 12.65
C GLY A 25 -21.77 -8.87 11.20
N GLU A 26 -21.92 -7.70 10.60
CA GLU A 26 -21.66 -7.46 9.16
C GLU A 26 -20.17 -7.25 8.85
N TRP A 27 -19.31 -8.17 9.29
CA TRP A 27 -17.84 -8.09 9.15
C TRP A 27 -17.35 -8.00 7.71
N TYR A 28 -18.15 -8.47 6.74
CA TYR A 28 -17.83 -8.34 5.30
C TYR A 28 -17.63 -6.89 4.87
N ARG A 29 -18.19 -5.92 5.61
CA ARG A 29 -18.08 -4.49 5.36
C ARG A 29 -16.64 -3.97 5.40
N LEU A 30 -15.77 -4.61 6.18
CA LEU A 30 -14.34 -4.27 6.22
C LEU A 30 -13.64 -4.55 4.89
N PHE A 31 -14.15 -5.52 4.12
CA PHE A 31 -13.64 -5.86 2.80
C PHE A 31 -14.37 -5.08 1.69
N THR A 32 -15.70 -5.05 1.72
CA THR A 32 -16.49 -4.45 0.63
C THR A 32 -16.32 -2.94 0.55
N CYS A 33 -16.06 -2.25 1.67
CA CYS A 33 -15.83 -0.80 1.68
C CYS A 33 -14.64 -0.37 0.78
N MET A 34 -13.67 -1.25 0.56
CA MET A 34 -12.49 -0.99 -0.27
C MET A 34 -12.84 -0.73 -1.74
N PHE A 35 -14.01 -1.19 -2.20
CA PHE A 35 -14.43 -1.10 -3.59
C PHE A 35 -15.50 -0.03 -3.83
N LEU A 36 -16.06 0.55 -2.76
CA LEU A 36 -17.08 1.58 -2.83
C LEU A 36 -16.44 2.97 -2.79
N HIS A 37 -17.01 3.93 -3.51
CA HIS A 37 -16.48 5.30 -3.58
C HIS A 37 -17.61 6.32 -3.54
N PHE A 38 -17.41 7.40 -2.78
CA PHE A 38 -18.33 8.54 -2.73
C PHE A 38 -18.20 9.42 -3.98
N GLY A 39 -19.10 9.23 -4.94
CA GLY A 39 -19.12 10.00 -6.18
C GLY A 39 -17.99 9.66 -7.15
N ILE A 40 -18.14 10.16 -8.38
CA ILE A 40 -17.23 9.84 -9.49
C ILE A 40 -15.82 10.44 -9.30
N GLU A 41 -15.71 11.60 -8.66
CA GLU A 41 -14.43 12.27 -8.43
C GLU A 41 -13.53 11.47 -7.50
N HIS A 42 -14.08 10.96 -6.39
CA HIS A 42 -13.33 10.13 -5.46
C HIS A 42 -12.88 8.82 -6.13
N LEU A 43 -13.76 8.18 -6.91
CA LEU A 43 -13.40 7.01 -7.69
C LEU A 43 -12.29 7.31 -8.70
N ALA A 44 -12.45 8.36 -9.50
CA ALA A 44 -11.48 8.75 -10.54
C ALA A 44 -10.09 9.03 -9.94
N ASN A 45 -10.03 9.74 -8.82
CA ASN A 45 -8.77 10.02 -8.13
C ASN A 45 -8.09 8.75 -7.62
N ASN A 46 -8.84 7.83 -7.00
CA ASN A 46 -8.27 6.55 -6.56
C ASN A 46 -7.79 5.73 -7.75
N MET A 47 -8.55 5.66 -8.84
CA MET A 47 -8.16 4.89 -10.03
C MET A 47 -6.95 5.50 -10.74
N LEU A 48 -6.85 6.84 -10.79
CA LEU A 48 -5.67 7.52 -11.32
C LEU A 48 -4.42 7.21 -10.48
N LEU A 49 -4.51 7.33 -9.15
CA LEU A 49 -3.41 7.01 -8.25
C LEU A 49 -3.02 5.53 -8.36
N LEU A 50 -4.00 4.63 -8.38
CA LEU A 50 -3.78 3.20 -8.54
C LEU A 50 -3.14 2.88 -9.89
N PHE A 51 -3.56 3.53 -10.98
CA PHE A 51 -2.95 3.36 -12.29
C PHE A 51 -1.49 3.81 -12.29
N LEU A 52 -1.21 5.01 -11.78
CA LEU A 52 0.14 5.57 -11.85
C LEU A 52 1.12 4.90 -10.87
N LEU A 53 0.70 4.66 -9.63
CA LEU A 53 1.53 4.03 -8.59
C LEU A 53 1.53 2.50 -8.70
N GLY A 54 0.36 1.92 -8.95
CA GLY A 54 0.20 0.47 -9.04
C GLY A 54 0.99 -0.13 -10.18
N GLN A 55 1.02 0.50 -11.37
CA GLN A 55 1.87 0.02 -12.48
C GLN A 55 3.36 0.03 -12.14
N ILE A 56 3.83 1.06 -11.44
CA ILE A 56 5.23 1.16 -11.02
C ILE A 56 5.55 0.06 -10.02
N PHE A 57 4.68 -0.10 -9.02
CA PHE A 57 4.87 -1.05 -7.95
C PHE A 57 4.74 -2.51 -8.43
N GLU A 58 3.76 -2.80 -9.28
CA GLU A 58 3.56 -4.12 -9.90
C GLU A 58 4.79 -4.56 -10.70
N ARG A 59 5.38 -3.66 -11.50
CA ARG A 59 6.63 -3.96 -12.21
C ARG A 59 7.77 -4.31 -11.24
N ALA A 60 7.81 -3.65 -10.08
CA ALA A 60 8.82 -3.89 -9.06
C ALA A 60 8.69 -5.24 -8.35
N VAL A 61 7.49 -5.59 -7.90
CA VAL A 61 7.28 -6.77 -7.02
C VAL A 61 6.64 -7.98 -7.72
N GLY A 62 6.10 -7.78 -8.92
CA GLY A 62 5.33 -8.76 -9.67
C GLY A 62 3.85 -8.80 -9.27
N VAL A 63 3.00 -9.23 -10.20
CA VAL A 63 1.52 -9.22 -10.08
C VAL A 63 1.00 -9.94 -8.83
N THR A 64 1.55 -11.10 -8.47
CA THR A 64 1.06 -11.89 -7.33
C THR A 64 1.28 -11.16 -6.01
N ARG A 65 2.47 -10.58 -5.82
CA ARG A 65 2.77 -9.79 -4.61
C ARG A 65 1.95 -8.51 -4.60
N TYR A 66 1.84 -7.84 -5.75
CA TYR A 66 1.04 -6.63 -5.90
C TYR A 66 -0.40 -6.83 -5.41
N ILE A 67 -1.11 -7.86 -5.92
CA ILE A 67 -2.49 -8.14 -5.53
C ILE A 67 -2.58 -8.46 -4.03
N GLY A 68 -1.69 -9.33 -3.53
CA GLY A 68 -1.67 -9.71 -2.11
C GLY A 68 -1.43 -8.51 -1.18
N ILE A 69 -0.50 -7.63 -1.55
CA ILE A 69 -0.18 -6.41 -0.79
C ILE A 69 -1.34 -5.41 -0.86
N TYR A 70 -1.95 -5.20 -2.03
CA TYR A 70 -3.09 -4.30 -2.20
C TYR A 70 -4.28 -4.73 -1.32
N ILE A 71 -4.68 -6.00 -1.43
CA ILE A 71 -5.81 -6.53 -0.66
C ILE A 71 -5.49 -6.56 0.84
N GLY A 72 -4.32 -7.07 1.21
CA GLY A 72 -3.89 -7.16 2.60
C GLY A 72 -3.78 -5.79 3.26
N ALA A 73 -3.16 -4.81 2.60
CA ALA A 73 -3.00 -3.47 3.15
C ALA A 73 -4.35 -2.74 3.25
N GLY A 74 -5.22 -2.89 2.25
CA GLY A 74 -6.58 -2.34 2.32
C GLY A 74 -7.37 -2.88 3.49
N LEU A 75 -7.35 -4.20 3.70
CA LEU A 75 -7.98 -4.84 4.86
C LEU A 75 -7.39 -4.37 6.18
N ALA A 76 -6.06 -4.33 6.31
CA ALA A 76 -5.41 -3.82 7.52
C ALA A 76 -5.77 -2.36 7.81
N GLY A 77 -5.90 -1.54 6.76
CA GLY A 77 -6.44 -0.18 6.86
C GLY A 77 -7.87 -0.17 7.40
N SER A 78 -8.78 -0.93 6.79
CA SER A 78 -10.18 -1.03 7.26
C SER A 78 -10.28 -1.49 8.71
N PHE A 79 -9.46 -2.47 9.13
CA PHE A 79 -9.42 -2.94 10.52
C PHE A 79 -8.92 -1.86 11.48
N LEU A 80 -7.85 -1.14 11.13
CA LEU A 80 -7.33 -0.07 11.99
C LEU A 80 -8.32 1.10 12.09
N SER A 81 -8.95 1.47 10.97
CA SER A 81 -10.02 2.47 10.96
C SER A 81 -11.19 2.05 11.85
N PHE A 82 -11.72 0.85 11.66
CA PHE A 82 -12.79 0.30 12.50
C PHE A 82 -12.42 0.29 13.99
N PHE A 83 -11.23 -0.19 14.33
CA PHE A 83 -10.76 -0.22 15.72
C PHE A 83 -10.66 1.20 16.31
N TYR A 84 -10.06 2.13 15.57
CA TYR A 84 -9.96 3.53 15.98
C TYR A 84 -11.33 4.16 16.23
N MET A 85 -12.28 3.97 15.32
CA MET A 85 -13.63 4.51 15.45
C MET A 85 -14.36 3.91 16.66
N CYS A 86 -14.22 2.61 16.91
CA CYS A 86 -14.75 1.96 18.10
C CYS A 86 -14.20 2.59 19.39
N LEU A 87 -12.89 2.88 19.45
CA LEU A 87 -12.28 3.53 20.61
C LEU A 87 -12.77 4.96 20.82
N MET A 88 -13.00 5.69 19.73
CA MET A 88 -13.43 7.10 19.76
C MET A 88 -14.95 7.27 19.83
N GLY A 89 -15.72 6.16 19.85
CA GLY A 89 -17.19 6.20 19.84
C GLY A 89 -17.78 6.78 18.54
N GLN A 90 -17.05 6.69 17.43
CA GLN A 90 -17.46 7.23 16.13
C GLN A 90 -18.21 6.18 15.30
N ASN A 91 -19.17 6.64 14.51
CA ASN A 91 -19.98 5.82 13.61
C ASN A 91 -20.04 6.41 12.20
N ASP A 92 -18.92 6.99 11.74
CA ASP A 92 -18.80 7.48 10.38
C ASP A 92 -18.92 6.34 9.35
N ILE A 93 -19.06 6.73 8.09
CA ILE A 93 -19.22 5.81 6.97
C ILE A 93 -17.94 5.84 6.15
N VAL A 94 -17.26 4.71 6.07
CA VAL A 94 -15.99 4.61 5.35
C VAL A 94 -16.18 3.81 4.05
N ALA A 95 -15.67 4.37 2.97
CA ALA A 95 -15.65 3.75 1.64
C ALA A 95 -14.50 4.34 0.82
N GLY A 96 -13.69 3.48 0.20
CA GLY A 96 -12.64 3.87 -0.73
C GLY A 96 -11.48 2.90 -0.77
N ALA A 97 -10.79 2.88 -1.92
CA ALA A 97 -9.57 2.10 -2.11
C ALA A 97 -8.31 2.73 -1.47
N SER A 98 -8.43 3.91 -0.86
CA SER A 98 -7.29 4.72 -0.45
C SER A 98 -6.37 4.04 0.55
N GLY A 99 -6.90 3.24 1.49
CA GLY A 99 -6.07 2.46 2.42
C GLY A 99 -5.12 1.50 1.68
N ALA A 100 -5.62 0.82 0.64
CA ALA A 100 -4.81 -0.07 -0.19
C ALA A 100 -3.76 0.70 -1.03
N ILE A 101 -4.12 1.88 -1.54
CA ILE A 101 -3.19 2.77 -2.27
C ILE A 101 -2.07 3.27 -1.34
N PHE A 102 -2.40 3.62 -0.10
CA PHE A 102 -1.39 3.94 0.91
C PHE A 102 -0.49 2.73 1.21
N GLY A 103 -1.03 1.52 1.17
CA GLY A 103 -0.24 0.29 1.20
C GLY A 103 0.74 0.16 0.03
N ILE A 104 0.33 0.49 -1.20
CA ILE A 104 1.22 0.53 -2.36
C ILE A 104 2.35 1.54 -2.12
N ILE A 105 2.05 2.73 -1.58
CA ILE A 105 3.07 3.74 -1.25
C ILE A 105 4.07 3.20 -0.22
N GLY A 106 3.58 2.54 0.83
CA GLY A 106 4.42 1.86 1.82
C GLY A 106 5.33 0.82 1.17
N GLY A 107 4.80 0.02 0.27
CA GLY A 107 5.59 -0.95 -0.50
C GLY A 107 6.64 -0.30 -1.40
N MET A 108 6.31 0.81 -2.06
CA MET A 108 7.28 1.56 -2.88
C MET A 108 8.46 2.08 -2.06
N ILE A 109 8.23 2.52 -0.81
CA ILE A 109 9.31 2.92 0.11
C ILE A 109 10.27 1.75 0.33
N VAL A 110 9.76 0.54 0.60
CA VAL A 110 10.59 -0.66 0.74
C VAL A 110 11.40 -0.92 -0.53
N VAL A 111 10.75 -0.90 -1.71
CA VAL A 111 11.41 -1.11 -3.00
C VAL A 111 12.57 -0.14 -3.21
N ILE A 112 12.37 1.14 -2.89
CA ILE A 112 13.41 2.16 -3.01
C ILE A 112 14.59 1.86 -2.07
N ILE A 113 14.31 1.50 -0.82
CA ILE A 113 15.33 1.24 0.20
C ILE A 113 16.17 0.01 -0.18
N VAL A 114 15.52 -1.13 -0.47
CA VAL A 114 16.25 -2.40 -0.69
C VAL A 114 17.04 -2.42 -2.00
N ASN A 115 16.61 -1.65 -3.00
CA ASN A 115 17.33 -1.48 -4.25
C ASN A 115 18.31 -0.29 -4.24
N ARG A 116 18.59 0.31 -3.06
CA ARG A 116 19.49 1.47 -2.90
C ARG A 116 19.19 2.62 -3.88
N GLY A 117 17.91 2.85 -4.16
CA GLY A 117 17.45 3.85 -5.12
C GLY A 117 17.79 3.59 -6.59
N LYS A 118 18.26 2.38 -6.94
CA LYS A 118 18.60 1.96 -8.31
C LYS A 118 17.64 0.87 -8.79
N TYR A 119 16.45 1.27 -9.24
CA TYR A 119 15.53 0.35 -9.92
C TYR A 119 15.49 0.67 -11.41
N SER A 120 15.82 -0.31 -12.26
CA SER A 120 15.95 -0.12 -13.70
C SER A 120 14.61 0.31 -14.32
N GLY A 121 14.64 1.36 -15.15
CA GLY A 121 13.48 1.81 -15.94
C GLY A 121 12.49 2.74 -15.23
N ILE A 122 12.66 3.05 -13.94
CA ILE A 122 11.78 3.98 -13.20
C ILE A 122 12.62 4.97 -12.40
N SER A 123 12.41 6.27 -12.62
CA SER A 123 13.12 7.31 -11.88
C SER A 123 12.72 7.30 -10.40
N THR A 124 13.67 7.01 -9.51
CA THR A 124 13.48 7.06 -8.05
C THR A 124 12.95 8.41 -7.58
N LYS A 125 13.37 9.51 -8.22
CA LYS A 125 12.84 10.85 -7.95
C LYS A 125 11.34 10.94 -8.24
N ARG A 126 10.87 10.32 -9.32
CA ARG A 126 9.43 10.27 -9.68
C ARG A 126 8.63 9.47 -8.65
N MET A 127 9.15 8.32 -8.21
CA MET A 127 8.51 7.50 -7.18
C MET A 127 8.36 8.26 -5.86
N ILE A 128 9.44 8.91 -5.40
CA ILE A 128 9.42 9.72 -4.17
C ILE A 128 8.45 10.88 -4.32
N PHE A 129 8.51 11.62 -5.44
CA PHE A 129 7.62 12.74 -5.68
C PHE A 129 6.14 12.33 -5.61
N MET A 130 5.77 11.25 -6.30
CA MET A 130 4.39 10.75 -6.29
C MET A 130 3.96 10.24 -4.92
N ALA A 131 4.83 9.56 -4.19
CA ALA A 131 4.56 9.10 -2.83
C ALA A 131 4.29 10.30 -1.89
N VAL A 132 5.17 11.30 -1.89
CA VAL A 132 5.02 12.51 -1.06
C VAL A 132 3.74 13.26 -1.41
N LEU A 133 3.47 13.45 -2.70
CA LEU A 133 2.27 14.16 -3.16
C LEU A 133 0.99 13.43 -2.75
N THR A 134 0.96 12.10 -2.86
CA THR A 134 -0.22 11.31 -2.47
C THR A 134 -0.43 11.29 -0.97
N LEU A 135 0.65 11.17 -0.17
CA LEU A 135 0.59 11.27 1.28
C LEU A 135 0.08 12.66 1.71
N TYR A 136 0.60 13.72 1.11
CA TYR A 136 0.19 15.09 1.41
C TYR A 136 -1.30 15.30 1.15
N PHE A 137 -1.77 15.01 -0.07
CA PHE A 137 -3.18 15.21 -0.42
C PHE A 137 -4.12 14.27 0.35
N GLY A 138 -3.68 13.03 0.63
CA GLY A 138 -4.51 12.08 1.38
C GLY A 138 -4.68 12.45 2.85
N PHE A 139 -3.66 12.99 3.51
CA PHE A 139 -3.75 13.44 4.90
C PHE A 139 -4.30 14.87 5.07
N ALA A 140 -4.09 15.75 4.09
CA ALA A 140 -4.53 17.14 4.17
C ALA A 140 -6.01 17.36 3.84
N SER A 141 -6.67 16.38 3.21
CA SER A 141 -8.07 16.51 2.80
C SER A 141 -9.02 16.32 3.98
N ALA A 142 -10.00 17.19 4.14
CA ALA A 142 -11.03 17.03 5.15
C ALA A 142 -11.95 15.83 4.82
N GLY A 143 -12.35 15.07 5.85
CA GLY A 143 -13.23 13.90 5.68
C GLY A 143 -12.51 12.63 5.22
N THR A 144 -11.18 12.56 5.33
CA THR A 144 -10.40 11.36 5.04
C THR A 144 -10.24 10.45 6.25
N ASP A 145 -10.21 9.15 5.98
CA ASP A 145 -9.96 8.11 6.97
C ASP A 145 -8.45 7.94 7.22
N ASN A 146 -7.89 8.84 8.04
CA ASN A 146 -6.47 8.86 8.34
C ASN A 146 -6.00 7.58 9.06
N ALA A 147 -6.85 6.98 9.91
CA ALA A 147 -6.54 5.71 10.56
C ALA A 147 -6.41 4.59 9.52
N GLY A 148 -7.33 4.51 8.57
CA GLY A 148 -7.23 3.57 7.45
C GLY A 148 -6.02 3.80 6.55
N HIS A 149 -5.67 5.06 6.28
CA HIS A 149 -4.46 5.41 5.52
C HIS A 149 -3.18 4.97 6.23
N ILE A 150 -3.06 5.23 7.53
CA ILE A 150 -1.91 4.80 8.34
C ILE A 150 -1.84 3.27 8.39
N GLY A 151 -2.96 2.59 8.64
CA GLY A 151 -3.01 1.13 8.70
C GLY A 151 -2.59 0.49 7.39
N GLY A 152 -3.08 1.03 6.27
CA GLY A 152 -2.67 0.62 4.93
C GLY A 152 -1.17 0.84 4.69
N LEU A 153 -0.65 2.03 4.99
CA LEU A 153 0.76 2.38 4.81
C LEU A 153 1.69 1.43 5.57
N VAL A 154 1.41 1.22 6.86
CA VAL A 154 2.20 0.34 7.73
C VAL A 154 2.13 -1.11 7.27
N ALA A 155 0.93 -1.61 6.94
CA ALA A 155 0.76 -2.97 6.42
C ALA A 155 1.48 -3.16 5.08
N GLY A 156 1.41 -2.17 4.18
CA GLY A 156 2.12 -2.19 2.91
C GLY A 156 3.63 -2.25 3.07
N LEU A 157 4.20 -1.47 4.00
CA LEU A 157 5.61 -1.55 4.39
C LEU A 157 5.96 -2.97 4.85
N LEU A 158 5.20 -3.52 5.79
CA LEU A 158 5.48 -4.83 6.38
C LEU A 158 5.34 -5.97 5.36
N PHE A 159 4.23 -6.03 4.62
CA PHE A 159 4.00 -7.09 3.65
C PHE A 159 5.01 -7.05 2.50
N THR A 160 5.38 -5.86 2.04
CA THR A 160 6.42 -5.72 1.00
C THR A 160 7.79 -6.10 1.53
N LEU A 161 8.13 -5.66 2.76
CA LEU A 161 9.39 -6.04 3.40
C LEU A 161 9.52 -7.56 3.52
N ILE A 162 8.46 -8.24 3.98
CA ILE A 162 8.47 -9.69 4.17
C ILE A 162 8.54 -10.43 2.83
N THR A 163 7.70 -10.06 1.86
CA THR A 163 7.51 -10.85 0.62
C THR A 163 8.48 -10.52 -0.51
N TYR A 164 9.09 -9.34 -0.48
CA TYR A 164 10.00 -8.84 -1.51
C TYR A 164 11.32 -8.32 -0.91
N GLY A 165 11.24 -7.51 0.15
CA GLY A 165 12.40 -6.84 0.72
C GLY A 165 13.46 -7.79 1.28
N ILE A 166 13.09 -8.67 2.22
CA ILE A 166 13.99 -9.66 2.84
C ILE A 166 14.62 -10.58 1.77
N PRO A 167 13.85 -11.21 0.85
CA PRO A 167 14.44 -12.00 -0.23
C PRO A 167 15.45 -11.22 -1.08
N THR A 168 15.14 -9.95 -1.40
CA THR A 168 16.02 -9.10 -2.21
C THR A 168 17.32 -8.76 -1.48
N LEU A 169 17.24 -8.44 -0.18
CA LEU A 169 18.42 -8.14 0.64
C LEU A 169 19.34 -9.36 0.78
N ILE A 170 18.77 -10.55 1.00
CA ILE A 170 19.51 -11.81 1.05
C ILE A 170 20.22 -12.05 -0.29
N HIS A 171 19.50 -11.92 -1.40
CA HIS A 171 20.07 -12.10 -2.74
C HIS A 171 21.25 -11.14 -3.00
N ASN A 172 21.06 -9.85 -2.73
CA ASN A 172 22.10 -8.83 -2.94
C ASN A 172 23.35 -9.11 -2.10
N HIS A 173 23.18 -9.52 -0.84
CA HIS A 173 24.30 -9.87 0.04
C HIS A 173 25.10 -11.08 -0.48
N HIS A 174 24.41 -12.11 -1.03
CA HIS A 174 25.11 -13.24 -1.65
C HIS A 174 25.89 -12.86 -2.91
N VAL A 175 25.36 -11.95 -3.72
CA VAL A 175 26.04 -11.43 -4.91
C VAL A 175 27.30 -10.66 -4.50
N ASP A 176 27.18 -9.76 -3.52
CA ASP A 176 28.31 -8.97 -3.00
C ASP A 176 29.44 -9.89 -2.49
N LEU A 177 29.13 -10.89 -1.65
CA LEU A 177 30.12 -11.85 -1.14
C LEU A 177 30.83 -12.65 -2.23
N ASN A 178 30.10 -13.08 -3.26
CA ASN A 178 30.69 -13.82 -4.37
C ASN A 178 31.61 -12.93 -5.20
N SER A 179 31.25 -11.67 -5.41
CA SER A 179 32.07 -10.70 -6.14
C SER A 179 33.39 -10.41 -5.42
N GLU A 180 33.38 -10.26 -4.09
CA GLU A 180 34.60 -10.08 -3.29
C GLU A 180 35.51 -11.31 -3.39
N LYS A 181 34.97 -12.53 -3.27
CA LYS A 181 35.75 -13.77 -3.41
C LYS A 181 36.42 -13.87 -4.78
N THR A 182 35.71 -13.61 -5.87
CA THR A 182 36.29 -13.65 -7.21
C THR A 182 37.42 -12.63 -7.37
N TYR A 183 37.24 -11.41 -6.86
CA TYR A 183 38.28 -10.38 -6.91
C TYR A 183 39.53 -10.76 -6.10
N THR A 184 39.37 -11.39 -4.94
CA THR A 184 40.52 -11.85 -4.14
C THR A 184 41.31 -12.99 -4.80
N LEU A 185 40.62 -13.90 -5.50
CA LEU A 185 41.27 -15.02 -6.17
C LEU A 185 42.11 -14.54 -7.37
N ASP A 186 41.56 -13.63 -8.17
CA ASP A 186 42.22 -13.05 -9.34
C ASP A 186 43.51 -12.30 -8.96
N ASN A 187 43.48 -11.53 -7.85
CA ASN A 187 44.68 -10.82 -7.39
C ASN A 187 45.76 -11.75 -6.83
N ASN A 188 45.39 -12.84 -6.15
CA ASN A 188 46.37 -13.80 -5.62
C ASN A 188 47.08 -14.58 -6.74
N GLU A 189 46.38 -14.90 -7.83
CA GLU A 189 47.00 -15.54 -9.01
C GLU A 189 48.01 -14.63 -9.73
N HIS A 190 47.85 -13.31 -9.62
CA HIS A 190 48.77 -12.33 -10.21
C HIS A 190 50.01 -12.02 -9.36
N GLU A 191 50.00 -12.29 -8.05
CA GLU A 191 51.17 -12.09 -7.18
C GLU A 191 52.12 -13.31 -7.14
N GLU A 192 51.66 -14.49 -7.54
CA GLU A 192 52.44 -15.74 -7.52
C GLU A 192 53.17 -16.06 -8.85
N GLY A 193 53.11 -15.19 -9.87
CA GLY A 193 53.74 -15.37 -11.20
C GLY A 193 54.87 -14.40 -11.50
#